data_AF-A0A920HQS1-F1
#
_entry.id   AF-A0A920HQS1-F1
#
_cell.length_a   1.000
_cell.length_b   1.000
_cell.length_c   1.000
_cell.angle_alpha   90.00
_cell.angle_beta   90.00
_cell.angle_gamma   90.00
#
_symmetry.space_group_name_H-M   'P 1'
#
loop_
_entity.id
_entity.type
_entity.pdbx_description
1 polymer ?
#
loop_
_entity_poly.entity_id
_entity_poly.type
_entity_poly.pdbx_seq_one_letter_code
_entity_poly.pdbx_strand_id
1 'polypeptide(L)' 'MNISQEVTALYKFLNIPCVPVALNSGVYWETKGLKRNKGKIIVKFIEPIKPGLDRENLKKN' A
#
# COMPACT_ATOMS: atom_id res chain seq x y z
N MET A 1 7.71 -2.45 2.82
CA MET A 1 6.52 -1.58 2.65
C MET A 1 5.99 -1.19 4.04
N ASN A 2 5.68 0.07 4.34
CA ASN A 2 5.13 0.44 5.66
C ASN A 2 3.63 0.17 5.68
N ILE A 3 3.24 -1.01 6.17
CA ILE A 3 1.84 -1.41 6.32
C ILE A 3 1.41 -1.09 7.76
N SER A 4 0.31 -0.34 7.90
CA SER A 4 -0.22 0.03 9.22
C SER A 4 -0.79 -1.18 9.96
N GLN A 5 -0.87 -1.08 11.29
CA GLN A 5 -1.33 -2.20 12.12
C GLN A 5 -2.81 -2.52 11.88
N GLU A 6 -3.59 -1.51 11.52
CA GLU A 6 -5.02 -1.59 11.23
C GLU A 6 -5.28 -2.35 9.93
N VAL A 7 -4.54 -2.03 8.87
CA VAL A 7 -4.62 -2.76 7.59
C VAL A 7 -4.25 -4.23 7.79
N THR A 8 -3.25 -4.49 8.63
CA THR A 8 -2.84 -5.85 8.96
C THR A 8 -3.92 -6.62 9.75
N ALA A 9 -4.66 -5.95 10.64
CA ALA A 9 -5.78 -6.54 11.36
C ALA A 9 -6.92 -6.89 10.41
N LEU A 10 -7.32 -5.96 9.53
CA LEU A 10 -8.35 -6.19 8.50
C LEU A 10 -8.01 -7.38 7.61
N TYR A 11 -6.77 -7.47 7.14
CA TYR A 11 -6.28 -8.60 6.34
C TYR A 11 -6.45 -9.95 7.06
N LYS A 12 -6.14 -9.99 8.37
CA LYS A 12 -6.29 -11.21 9.18
C LYS A 12 -7.76 -11.61 9.38
N PHE A 13 -8.66 -10.66 9.57
CA PHE A 13 -10.08 -10.95 9.84
C PHE A 13 -10.89 -11.27 8.59
N LEU A 14 -10.61 -10.58 7.47
CA LEU A 14 -11.42 -10.70 6.27
C LEU A 14 -11.09 -11.94 5.43
N ASN A 15 -9.92 -12.56 5.63
CA ASN A 15 -9.48 -13.76 4.91
C ASN A 15 -9.61 -13.63 3.37
N ILE A 16 -9.40 -12.42 2.84
CA ILE A 16 -9.45 -12.09 1.41
C ILE A 16 -8.04 -11.75 0.90
N PRO A 17 -7.75 -12.00 -0.39
CA PRO A 17 -6.50 -11.57 -1.00
C PRO A 17 -6.41 -10.04 -1.05
N CYS A 18 -5.24 -9.49 -0.74
CA CYS A 18 -4.98 -8.04 -0.78
C CYS A 18 -4.00 -7.72 -1.92
N VAL A 19 -4.32 -6.75 -2.77
CA VAL A 19 -3.48 -6.34 -3.90
C VAL A 19 -2.67 -5.10 -3.51
N PRO A 20 -1.33 -5.19 -3.37
CA PRO A 20 -0.53 -4.04 -3.05
C PRO A 20 -0.41 -3.11 -4.26
N VAL A 21 -0.42 -1.80 -4.00
CA VAL A 21 -0.29 -0.77 -5.03
C VAL A 21 0.82 0.18 -4.64
N ALA A 22 1.84 0.28 -5.50
CA ALA A 22 2.91 1.26 -5.36
C ALA A 22 2.59 2.50 -6.20
N LEU A 23 2.75 3.68 -5.60
CA LEU A 23 2.48 4.96 -6.25
C LEU A 23 3.53 6.01 -5.88
N ASN A 24 3.92 6.85 -6.84
CA ASN A 24 4.89 7.95 -6.65
C ASN A 24 4.23 9.33 -6.58
N SER A 25 2.90 9.41 -6.39
CA SER A 25 2.19 10.70 -6.42
C SER A 25 2.69 11.69 -5.38
N GLY A 26 3.18 11.21 -4.23
CA GLY A 26 3.75 12.03 -3.15
C GLY A 26 4.93 12.92 -3.57
N VAL A 27 5.62 12.60 -4.68
CA VAL A 27 6.69 13.42 -5.26
C VAL A 27 6.15 14.71 -5.89
N TYR A 28 4.95 14.63 -6.48
CA TYR A 28 4.32 15.76 -7.16
C TYR A 28 3.29 16.46 -6.27
N TRP A 29 2.60 15.69 -5.45
CA TRP A 29 1.52 16.13 -4.58
C TRP A 29 1.96 15.89 -3.14
N GLU A 30 2.53 16.93 -2.54
CA GLU A 30 3.08 16.85 -1.18
C GLU A 30 1.98 16.45 -0.20
N THR A 31 2.30 15.58 0.76
CA THR A 31 1.33 15.10 1.76
C THR A 31 0.88 16.22 2.71
N LYS A 32 1.71 17.25 2.89
CA LYS A 32 1.42 18.42 3.72
C LYS A 32 1.40 19.68 2.85
N GLY A 33 0.41 20.54 3.08
CA GLY A 33 0.23 21.77 2.31
C GLY A 33 -0.61 21.58 1.04
N LEU A 34 -0.64 22.62 0.19
CA LEU A 34 -1.48 22.68 -1.01
C LEU A 34 -0.69 22.61 -2.32
N LYS A 35 0.62 22.34 -2.23
CA LYS A 35 1.50 22.33 -3.40
C LYS A 35 1.28 21.06 -4.22
N ARG A 36 0.71 21.26 -5.42
CA ARG A 36 0.39 20.21 -6.38
C ARG A 36 1.07 20.53 -7.70
N ASN A 37 2.27 19.98 -7.87
CA ASN A 37 3.03 20.17 -9.09
C ASN A 37 2.49 19.27 -10.21
N LYS A 38 2.59 19.74 -11.46
CA LYS A 38 2.31 18.90 -12.62
C LYS A 38 3.41 17.83 -12.76
N GLY A 39 3.03 16.64 -13.22
CA GLY A 39 3.97 15.55 -13.44
C GLY A 39 3.28 14.24 -13.77
N LYS A 40 4.08 13.18 -13.94
CA LYS A 40 3.57 11.84 -14.27
C LYS A 40 3.52 10.97 -13.02
N ILE A 41 2.31 10.65 -12.59
CA ILE A 41 2.06 9.67 -11.54
C ILE A 41 2.11 8.27 -12.16
N ILE A 42 2.92 7.40 -11.58
CA ILE A 42 3.06 6.00 -11.94
C ILE A 42 2.37 5.19 -10.85
N VAL A 43 1.45 4.32 -11.28
CA VAL A 43 0.73 3.38 -10.42
C VAL A 43 1.13 1.98 -10.86
N LYS A 44 1.67 1.18 -9.93
CA LYS A 44 2.05 -0.21 -10.17
C LYS A 44 1.25 -1.12 -9.25
N PHE A 45 0.47 -2.00 -9.86
CA PHE A 45 -0.20 -3.09 -9.16
C PHE A 45 0.78 -4.26 -9.01
N ILE A 46 0.84 -4.80 -7.80
CA ILE A 46 1.69 -5.93 -7.45
C ILE A 46 0.80 -7.17 -7.30
N GLU A 47 1.39 -8.35 -7.33
CA GLU A 47 0.65 -9.61 -7.19
C GLU A 47 -0.17 -9.65 -5.90
N PRO A 48 -1.40 -10.23 -5.95
CA PRO A 48 -2.24 -10.37 -4.77
C PRO A 48 -1.56 -11.21 -3.69
N ILE A 49 -1.52 -10.66 -2.48
CA ILE A 49 -1.07 -11.36 -1.27
C ILE A 49 -2.21 -12.27 -0.81
N LYS A 50 -1.97 -13.59 -0.83
CA LYS A 50 -2.96 -14.62 -0.45
C LYS A 50 -3.19 -14.63 1.05
N PRO A 51 -4.46 -14.72 1.51
CA PRO A 51 -4.78 -14.70 2.93
C PRO A 51 -4.07 -15.83 3.70
N GLY A 52 -3.76 -15.56 4.98
CA GLY A 52 -3.07 -16.52 5.86
C GLY A 52 -1.57 -16.27 6.06
N LEU A 53 -0.99 -15.23 5.44
CA LEU A 53 0.38 -14.79 5.75
C LEU A 53 0.47 -14.14 7.13
N ASP A 54 1.53 -14.52 7.87
CA ASP A 54 1.83 -13.92 9.17
C ASP A 54 2.26 -12.45 9.06
N ARG A 55 2.11 -11.71 10.17
CA ARG A 55 2.31 -10.25 10.28
C ARG A 55 3.67 -9.79 9.76
N GLU A 56 4.73 -10.54 10.06
CA GLU A 56 6.07 -10.21 9.62
C GLU A 56 6.27 -10.45 8.12
N ASN A 57 5.64 -11.50 7.59
CA ASN A 57 5.71 -11.84 6.18
C ASN A 57 4.90 -10.86 5.32
N LEU A 58 3.78 -10.32 5.84
CA LEU A 58 3.01 -9.29 5.14
C LEU A 58 3.82 -8.01 4.92
N LYS A 59 4.68 -7.61 5.88
CA LYS A 59 5.47 -6.37 5.80
C LYS A 59 6.69 -6.46 4.87
N LYS A 60 7.18 -7.68 4.61
CA LYS A 60 8.35 -7.95 3.76
C LYS A 60 8.02 -8.03 2.26
N ASN A 61 6.78 -8.35 1.90
CA ASN A 61 6.28 -8.31 0.53
C ASN A 61 5.89 -6.87 0.12
#